data_AF-A0A2R4N0F7-F1
#
_entry.id   AF-A0A2R4N0F7-F1
#
_cell.length_a   1.000
_cell.length_b   1.000
_cell.length_c   1.000
_cell.angle_alpha   90.00
_cell.angle_beta   90.00
_cell.angle_gamma   90.00
#
_symmetry.space_group_name_H-M   'P 1'
#
loop_
_entity.id
_entity.type
_entity.pdbx_description
1 polymer ?
#
loop_
_entity_poly.entity_id
_entity_poly.type
_entity_poly.pdbx_seq_one_letter_code
_entity_poly.pdbx_strand_id
1 'polypeptide(L)'
;MKKFFQIIFMFFFSFLPITPVMAAPDYPLIINYRPLAGDQGAGIDTVKSPITITFDRPMNAATINTSTFYLKDSNNNLLNTTVTYDSNTRVATLTLNPASTKLNTNQVYTVFVIGGVSGIKDSNNNPLPGNFQWSFATGTSDYFVPHRNYSTSTAKCGICHQLHQAPEYRLVRNSSTSTLCFTCHDGSASNYNIKSLFAAGTISFHPVAGISLAGNSDKLRCVDCHNPHNVNDNRPLAPAASGALSYSRGVAPPARPAWSQVAEGDWNYKISISYQYELCYRCHSTWDPANPTHAALTLRDIAREFNPNNKAFHPVEADSPNTKGIFVSGYSASTRIFCTDCHGSPVSGAARGPHGSTNVKILKGLYDNNTGTGNSQHLCFRCHNYNAYAQRDPYRDSNLTGFYNSNRGNLHAYHTDKLNSIRCQYCHSAVVHGLNSNKHLILNTSLESNPYKSSIAKITYYQESSGNYSANNCRVNDTNLCSAHSN
;
A
#
# COMPACT_ATOMS: atom_id res chain seq x y z
N MET A 1 -26.93 91.13 -38.89
CA MET A 1 -28.28 90.58 -39.18
C MET A 1 -28.26 89.09 -38.84
N LYS A 2 -29.10 88.67 -37.88
CA LYS A 2 -29.22 87.31 -37.37
C LYS A 2 -29.94 86.41 -38.38
N LYS A 3 -29.45 85.18 -38.60
CA LYS A 3 -30.32 84.01 -38.84
C LYS A 3 -29.72 82.81 -38.10
N PHE A 4 -30.36 82.46 -36.99
CA PHE A 4 -30.18 81.19 -36.28
C PHE A 4 -30.96 80.11 -37.06
N PHE A 5 -30.30 79.00 -37.40
CA PHE A 5 -30.98 77.78 -37.83
C PHE A 5 -30.90 76.78 -36.67
N GLN A 6 -32.08 76.43 -36.14
CA GLN A 6 -32.26 75.53 -35.02
C GLN A 6 -32.50 74.12 -35.60
N ILE A 7 -31.53 73.22 -35.45
CA ILE A 7 -31.67 71.82 -35.85
C ILE A 7 -32.30 71.06 -34.67
N ILE A 8 -33.55 70.65 -34.82
CA ILE A 8 -34.25 69.77 -33.89
C ILE A 8 -33.80 68.33 -34.18
N PHE A 9 -33.04 67.72 -33.27
CA PHE A 9 -32.81 66.28 -33.26
C PHE A 9 -34.00 65.60 -32.58
N MET A 10 -34.93 65.06 -33.37
CA MET A 10 -35.94 64.11 -32.86
C MET A 10 -35.27 62.74 -32.68
N PHE A 11 -35.00 62.36 -31.43
CA PHE A 11 -34.66 60.98 -31.09
C PHE A 11 -35.95 60.14 -31.12
N PHE A 12 -36.11 59.30 -32.15
CA PHE A 12 -37.07 58.21 -32.13
C PHE A 12 -36.52 57.10 -31.21
N PHE A 13 -37.05 57.00 -29.99
CA PHE A 13 -36.88 55.79 -29.18
C PHE A 13 -37.78 54.70 -29.75
N SER A 14 -37.21 53.76 -30.49
CA SER A 14 -37.87 52.49 -30.78
C SER A 14 -37.85 51.63 -29.52
N PHE A 15 -38.99 51.54 -28.84
CA PHE A 15 -39.20 50.50 -27.85
C PHE A 15 -39.36 49.16 -28.59
N LEU A 16 -38.27 48.39 -28.69
CA LEU A 16 -38.37 46.97 -28.96
C LEU A 16 -39.13 46.33 -27.78
N PRO A 17 -40.17 45.52 -28.01
CA PRO A 17 -40.79 44.78 -26.93
C PRO A 17 -39.73 43.82 -26.36
N ILE A 18 -39.38 44.01 -25.09
CA ILE A 18 -38.61 43.02 -24.33
C ILE A 18 -39.55 41.82 -24.18
N THR A 19 -39.39 40.81 -25.04
CA THR A 19 -39.92 39.49 -24.73
C THR A 19 -39.18 39.01 -23.49
N PRO A 20 -39.87 38.69 -22.37
CA PRO A 20 -39.19 38.07 -21.25
C PRO A 20 -38.63 36.76 -21.78
N VAL A 21 -37.30 36.64 -21.81
CA VAL A 21 -36.64 35.33 -21.92
C VAL A 21 -37.13 34.57 -20.69
N MET A 22 -38.07 33.65 -20.87
CA MET A 22 -38.43 32.71 -19.82
C MET A 22 -37.13 32.07 -19.36
N ALA A 23 -36.75 32.30 -18.10
CA ALA A 23 -35.66 31.56 -17.48
C ALA A 23 -35.93 30.07 -17.72
N ALA A 24 -34.89 29.32 -18.11
CA ALA A 24 -35.02 27.87 -18.22
C ALA A 24 -35.64 27.35 -16.91
N PRO A 25 -36.64 26.47 -16.98
CA PRO A 25 -37.35 26.07 -15.79
C PRO A 25 -36.37 25.42 -14.80
N ASP A 26 -36.36 25.95 -13.58
CA ASP A 26 -35.37 25.64 -12.56
C ASP A 26 -35.70 24.32 -11.86
N TYR A 27 -35.37 23.22 -12.53
CA TYR A 27 -35.58 21.88 -12.00
C TYR A 27 -34.31 21.30 -11.38
N PRO A 28 -34.41 20.58 -10.25
CA PRO A 28 -33.30 19.81 -9.72
C PRO A 28 -32.85 18.71 -10.69
N LEU A 29 -31.56 18.39 -10.66
CA LEU A 29 -30.95 17.34 -11.48
C LEU A 29 -30.19 16.34 -10.62
N ILE A 30 -30.20 15.07 -11.06
CA ILE A 30 -29.28 14.05 -10.55
C ILE A 30 -27.98 14.19 -11.33
N ILE A 31 -26.90 14.60 -10.65
CA ILE A 31 -25.59 14.84 -11.28
C ILE A 31 -24.63 13.66 -11.10
N ASN A 32 -24.89 12.77 -10.16
CA ASN A 32 -24.12 11.56 -9.94
C ASN A 32 -24.96 10.50 -9.22
N TYR A 33 -24.64 9.23 -9.42
CA TYR A 33 -25.27 8.13 -8.70
C TYR A 33 -24.36 6.90 -8.67
N ARG A 34 -24.54 6.04 -7.68
CA ARG A 34 -23.85 4.75 -7.56
C ARG A 34 -24.77 3.65 -7.04
N PRO A 35 -24.58 2.38 -7.44
CA PRO A 35 -23.73 1.91 -8.54
C PRO A 35 -24.10 2.52 -9.89
N LEU A 36 -23.21 2.52 -10.87
CA LEU A 36 -23.49 3.08 -12.19
C LEU A 36 -24.41 2.15 -12.99
N ALA A 37 -25.15 2.72 -13.93
CA ALA A 37 -26.01 1.95 -14.82
C ALA A 37 -25.19 0.89 -15.58
N GLY A 38 -25.64 -0.36 -15.52
CA GLY A 38 -24.99 -1.50 -16.17
C GLY A 38 -23.77 -2.07 -15.44
N ASP A 39 -23.42 -1.57 -14.24
CA ASP A 39 -22.31 -2.14 -13.45
C ASP A 39 -22.49 -3.65 -13.25
N GLN A 40 -21.43 -4.45 -13.39
CA GLN A 40 -21.45 -5.92 -13.26
C GLN A 40 -20.71 -6.45 -12.03
N GLY A 41 -20.58 -5.64 -10.98
CA GLY A 41 -19.71 -5.92 -9.84
C GLY A 41 -19.89 -4.96 -8.68
N ALA A 42 -21.12 -4.49 -8.46
CA ALA A 42 -21.45 -3.69 -7.30
C ALA A 42 -21.21 -4.48 -6.01
N GLY A 43 -20.85 -3.78 -4.93
CA GLY A 43 -20.71 -4.40 -3.61
C GLY A 43 -22.04 -4.95 -3.11
N ILE A 44 -22.01 -6.09 -2.44
CA ILE A 44 -23.24 -6.70 -1.88
C ILE A 44 -23.68 -6.07 -0.55
N ASP A 45 -22.76 -5.38 0.13
CA ASP A 45 -22.99 -4.81 1.44
C ASP A 45 -23.31 -3.32 1.29
N THR A 46 -24.59 -2.96 1.35
CA THR A 46 -25.05 -1.58 1.14
C THR A 46 -24.63 -0.61 2.25
N VAL A 47 -24.07 -1.08 3.36
CA VAL A 47 -23.46 -0.19 4.36
C VAL A 47 -22.04 0.20 3.92
N LYS A 48 -21.29 -0.76 3.37
CA LYS A 48 -19.92 -0.55 2.90
C LYS A 48 -19.83 0.02 1.47
N SER A 49 -20.84 -0.25 0.65
CA SER A 49 -20.97 0.22 -0.73
C SER A 49 -22.42 0.67 -0.97
N PRO A 50 -22.80 1.83 -0.40
CA PRO A 50 -24.18 2.30 -0.47
C PRO A 50 -24.63 2.67 -1.88
N ILE A 51 -25.94 2.55 -2.09
CA ILE A 51 -26.60 3.08 -3.28
C ILE A 51 -26.87 4.56 -3.02
N THR A 52 -26.35 5.43 -3.87
CA THR A 52 -26.38 6.88 -3.65
C THR A 52 -26.82 7.64 -4.89
N ILE A 53 -27.44 8.80 -4.65
CA ILE A 53 -27.73 9.82 -5.67
C ILE A 53 -27.25 11.18 -5.15
N THR A 54 -26.58 11.95 -6.00
CA THR A 54 -26.13 13.32 -5.72
C THR A 54 -26.90 14.29 -6.58
N PHE A 55 -27.43 15.32 -5.95
CA PHE A 55 -28.18 16.38 -6.62
C PHE A 55 -27.30 17.60 -6.91
N ASP A 56 -27.66 18.37 -7.95
CA ASP A 56 -27.01 19.64 -8.29
C ASP A 56 -27.22 20.72 -7.22
N ARG A 57 -28.25 20.57 -6.40
CA ARG A 57 -28.69 21.54 -5.38
C ARG A 57 -29.20 20.88 -4.10
N PRO A 58 -29.35 21.64 -2.99
CA PRO A 58 -30.04 21.16 -1.81
C PRO A 58 -31.50 20.77 -2.11
N MET A 59 -31.94 19.66 -1.52
CA MET A 59 -33.25 19.06 -1.76
C MET A 59 -34.13 19.09 -0.52
N ASN A 60 -35.44 18.93 -0.70
CA ASN A 60 -36.37 18.74 0.42
C ASN A 60 -36.28 17.29 0.93
N ALA A 61 -35.62 17.12 2.08
CA ALA A 61 -35.39 15.83 2.72
C ALA A 61 -36.67 15.02 2.95
N ALA A 62 -37.82 15.65 3.23
CA ALA A 62 -39.08 14.94 3.48
C ALA A 62 -39.60 14.20 2.23
N THR A 63 -39.22 14.68 1.03
CA THR A 63 -39.62 14.06 -0.24
C THR A 63 -38.69 12.92 -0.67
N ILE A 64 -37.58 12.70 0.06
CA ILE A 64 -36.59 11.65 -0.21
C ILE A 64 -36.77 10.55 0.83
N ASN A 65 -37.51 9.51 0.46
CA ASN A 65 -37.85 8.41 1.36
C ASN A 65 -38.00 7.09 0.58
N THR A 66 -38.35 6.00 1.26
CA THR A 66 -38.45 4.65 0.67
C THR A 66 -39.58 4.48 -0.36
N SER A 67 -40.48 5.46 -0.52
CA SER A 67 -41.49 5.45 -1.59
C SER A 67 -41.03 6.16 -2.86
N THR A 68 -40.07 7.09 -2.74
CA THR A 68 -39.55 7.90 -3.85
C THR A 68 -38.14 7.52 -4.28
N PHE A 69 -37.41 6.77 -3.45
CA PHE A 69 -36.10 6.21 -3.74
C PHE A 69 -36.03 4.78 -3.20
N TYR A 70 -36.12 3.78 -4.09
CA TYR A 70 -36.23 2.38 -3.68
C TYR A 70 -35.53 1.41 -4.63
N LEU A 71 -35.38 0.17 -4.18
CA LEU A 71 -34.63 -0.88 -4.85
C LEU A 71 -35.52 -2.11 -5.08
N LYS A 72 -35.43 -2.70 -6.27
CA LYS A 72 -36.08 -3.97 -6.59
C LYS A 72 -35.09 -5.01 -7.11
N ASP A 73 -35.42 -6.28 -6.91
CA ASP A 73 -34.71 -7.40 -7.53
C ASP A 73 -35.18 -7.66 -8.97
N SER A 74 -34.53 -8.62 -9.63
CA SER A 74 -34.87 -9.07 -10.99
C SER A 74 -36.27 -9.67 -11.13
N ASN A 75 -36.89 -10.10 -10.03
CA ASN A 75 -38.25 -10.61 -9.98
C ASN A 75 -39.27 -9.50 -9.66
N ASN A 76 -38.84 -8.23 -9.67
CA ASN A 76 -39.64 -7.05 -9.38
C ASN A 76 -40.15 -6.97 -7.92
N ASN A 77 -39.55 -7.74 -7.00
CA ASN A 77 -39.84 -7.64 -5.57
C ASN A 77 -39.20 -6.37 -4.99
N LEU A 78 -39.94 -5.64 -4.15
CA LEU A 78 -39.43 -4.49 -3.42
C LEU A 78 -38.54 -4.95 -2.24
N LEU A 79 -37.32 -4.44 -2.17
CA LEU A 79 -36.42 -4.72 -1.05
C LEU A 79 -36.70 -3.77 0.12
N ASN A 80 -36.60 -4.30 1.34
CA ASN A 80 -36.71 -3.50 2.56
C ASN A 80 -35.45 -2.65 2.75
N THR A 81 -35.59 -1.33 2.72
CA THR A 81 -34.48 -0.37 2.76
C THR A 81 -34.73 0.75 3.76
N THR A 82 -33.66 1.45 4.12
CA THR A 82 -33.71 2.78 4.72
C THR A 82 -33.13 3.79 3.74
N VAL A 83 -33.63 5.03 3.80
CA VAL A 83 -33.16 6.15 2.98
C VAL A 83 -32.80 7.31 3.89
N THR A 84 -31.61 7.89 3.68
CA THR A 84 -31.15 9.10 4.36
C THR A 84 -30.73 10.15 3.35
N TYR A 85 -30.75 11.43 3.74
CA TYR A 85 -30.30 12.54 2.91
C TYR A 85 -29.45 13.52 3.73
N ASP A 86 -28.29 13.90 3.19
CA ASP A 86 -27.43 14.95 3.74
C ASP A 86 -27.47 16.18 2.81
N SER A 87 -28.03 17.29 3.31
CA SER A 87 -28.18 18.53 2.55
C SER A 87 -26.86 19.24 2.26
N ASN A 88 -25.81 19.01 3.06
CA ASN A 88 -24.51 19.67 2.87
C ASN A 88 -23.77 19.04 1.70
N THR A 89 -23.75 17.71 1.64
CA THR A 89 -23.15 16.96 0.54
C THR A 89 -24.09 16.79 -0.65
N ARG A 90 -25.39 17.06 -0.45
CA ARG A 90 -26.50 16.85 -1.41
C ARG A 90 -26.64 15.39 -1.83
N VAL A 91 -26.31 14.46 -0.93
CA VAL A 91 -26.32 13.02 -1.21
C VAL A 91 -27.48 12.35 -0.50
N ALA A 92 -28.34 11.65 -1.25
CA ALA A 92 -29.25 10.66 -0.69
C ALA A 92 -28.63 9.28 -0.76
N THR A 93 -28.83 8.48 0.30
CA THR A 93 -28.22 7.17 0.52
C THR A 93 -29.31 6.15 0.83
N LEU A 94 -29.30 5.03 0.12
CA LEU A 94 -30.18 3.90 0.33
C LEU A 94 -29.37 2.70 0.82
N THR A 95 -29.81 2.10 1.93
CA THR A 95 -29.20 0.89 2.52
C THR A 95 -30.27 -0.14 2.85
N LEU A 96 -29.92 -1.43 2.90
CA LEU A 96 -30.83 -2.51 3.29
C LEU A 96 -31.19 -2.44 4.78
N ASN A 97 -32.39 -2.91 5.11
CA ASN A 97 -32.88 -2.99 6.47
C ASN A 97 -33.26 -4.44 6.83
N PRO A 98 -32.64 -5.06 7.86
CA PRO A 98 -31.57 -4.52 8.71
C PRO A 98 -30.25 -4.31 7.96
N ALA A 99 -29.39 -3.44 8.50
CA ALA A 99 -28.10 -3.07 7.91
C ALA A 99 -27.14 -4.25 7.71
N SER A 100 -27.34 -5.36 8.42
CA SER A 100 -26.57 -6.60 8.26
C SER A 100 -26.97 -7.42 7.02
N THR A 101 -28.13 -7.13 6.42
CA THR A 101 -28.61 -7.82 5.22
C THR A 101 -27.76 -7.42 4.02
N LYS A 102 -27.42 -8.41 3.19
CA LYS A 102 -26.63 -8.21 1.96
C LYS A 102 -27.49 -8.51 0.73
N LEU A 103 -27.16 -7.87 -0.38
CA LEU A 103 -27.66 -8.24 -1.68
C LEU A 103 -27.13 -9.63 -2.07
N ASN A 104 -27.89 -10.39 -2.83
CA ASN A 104 -27.44 -11.66 -3.37
C ASN A 104 -26.33 -11.40 -4.40
N THR A 105 -25.35 -12.30 -4.46
CA THR A 105 -24.22 -12.20 -5.39
C THR A 105 -24.63 -12.50 -6.83
N ASN A 106 -24.02 -11.85 -7.81
CA ASN A 106 -24.27 -12.05 -9.25
C ASN A 106 -25.75 -11.89 -9.64
N GLN A 107 -26.46 -10.95 -9.00
CA GLN A 107 -27.86 -10.67 -9.26
C GLN A 107 -28.06 -9.24 -9.75
N VAL A 108 -29.07 -9.05 -10.61
CA VAL A 108 -29.48 -7.74 -11.13
C VAL A 108 -30.48 -7.10 -10.17
N TYR A 109 -30.24 -5.84 -9.86
CA TYR A 109 -31.12 -4.97 -9.09
C TYR A 109 -31.41 -3.70 -9.87
N THR A 110 -32.63 -3.17 -9.70
CA THR A 110 -33.08 -1.93 -10.34
C THR A 110 -33.42 -0.90 -9.27
N VAL A 111 -32.79 0.26 -9.39
CA VAL A 111 -33.05 1.43 -8.54
C VAL A 111 -34.09 2.30 -9.21
N PHE A 112 -35.04 2.79 -8.42
CA PHE A 112 -36.10 3.68 -8.88
C PHE A 112 -36.06 4.98 -8.09
N VAL A 113 -36.13 6.09 -8.82
CA VAL A 113 -36.22 7.45 -8.30
C VAL A 113 -37.45 8.10 -8.91
N ILE A 114 -38.41 8.47 -8.07
CA ILE A 114 -39.69 9.03 -8.50
C ILE A 114 -39.56 10.55 -8.61
N GLY A 115 -39.86 11.07 -9.80
CA GLY A 115 -39.93 12.50 -10.09
C GLY A 115 -41.37 12.97 -10.27
N GLY A 116 -41.54 14.17 -10.82
CA GLY A 116 -42.83 14.80 -11.02
C GLY A 116 -43.50 15.26 -9.72
N VAL A 117 -44.77 15.65 -9.81
CA VAL A 117 -45.51 16.33 -8.74
C VAL A 117 -45.58 15.58 -7.40
N SER A 118 -45.51 14.25 -7.43
CA SER A 118 -45.54 13.37 -6.25
C SER A 118 -44.17 12.80 -5.89
N GLY A 119 -43.11 13.19 -6.61
CA GLY A 119 -41.76 12.67 -6.44
C GLY A 119 -40.86 13.54 -5.55
N ILE A 120 -39.55 13.31 -5.71
CA ILE A 120 -38.50 14.09 -5.04
C ILE A 120 -38.52 15.53 -5.54
N LYS A 121 -38.42 16.48 -4.61
CA LYS A 121 -38.43 17.93 -4.87
C LYS A 121 -37.24 18.63 -4.24
N ASP A 122 -36.86 19.77 -4.84
CA ASP A 122 -35.91 20.68 -4.21
C ASP A 122 -36.53 21.43 -3.03
N SER A 123 -35.71 22.24 -2.34
CA SER A 123 -36.17 23.06 -1.21
C SER A 123 -37.23 24.11 -1.58
N ASN A 124 -37.41 24.41 -2.87
CA ASN A 124 -38.41 25.34 -3.41
C ASN A 124 -39.66 24.61 -3.94
N ASN A 125 -39.78 23.30 -3.70
CA ASN A 125 -40.85 22.42 -4.19
C ASN A 125 -40.85 22.17 -5.71
N ASN A 126 -39.78 22.49 -6.43
CA ASN A 126 -39.64 22.09 -7.83
C ASN A 126 -39.33 20.58 -7.89
N PRO A 127 -40.10 19.78 -8.64
CA PRO A 127 -39.87 18.34 -8.72
C PRO A 127 -38.72 18.00 -9.66
N LEU A 128 -38.11 16.82 -9.46
CA LEU A 128 -37.32 16.21 -10.53
C LEU A 128 -38.18 16.11 -11.81
N PRO A 129 -37.65 16.44 -13.01
CA PRO A 129 -38.46 16.53 -14.23
C PRO A 129 -39.22 15.24 -14.61
N GLY A 130 -38.73 14.08 -14.18
CA GLY A 130 -39.37 12.79 -14.43
C GLY A 130 -38.76 11.68 -13.60
N ASN A 131 -39.34 10.49 -13.71
CA ASN A 131 -38.80 9.29 -13.07
C ASN A 131 -37.44 8.95 -13.67
N PHE A 132 -36.54 8.49 -12.81
CA PHE A 132 -35.23 8.01 -13.19
C PHE A 132 -35.05 6.60 -12.63
N GLN A 133 -34.57 5.68 -13.46
CA GLN A 133 -34.29 4.32 -13.03
C GLN A 133 -33.04 3.80 -13.73
N TRP A 134 -32.32 2.93 -13.04
CA TRP A 134 -31.19 2.23 -13.64
C TRP A 134 -31.02 0.87 -12.96
N SER A 135 -30.35 -0.04 -13.68
CA SER A 135 -30.03 -1.37 -13.15
C SER A 135 -28.53 -1.54 -12.99
N PHE A 136 -28.13 -2.34 -12.02
CA PHE A 136 -26.77 -2.84 -11.83
C PHE A 136 -26.81 -4.31 -11.42
N ALA A 137 -25.71 -5.02 -11.58
CA ALA A 137 -25.51 -6.36 -11.05
C ALA A 137 -24.44 -6.36 -9.96
N THR A 138 -24.69 -7.15 -8.92
CA THR A 138 -23.75 -7.37 -7.81
C THR A 138 -22.62 -8.30 -8.22
N GLY A 139 -21.46 -8.13 -7.59
CA GLY A 139 -20.37 -9.09 -7.66
C GLY A 139 -20.44 -10.11 -6.53
N THR A 140 -19.27 -10.58 -6.11
CA THR A 140 -19.08 -11.54 -4.99
C THR A 140 -18.44 -10.91 -3.74
N SER A 141 -18.21 -9.59 -3.75
CA SER A 141 -17.49 -8.85 -2.71
C SER A 141 -18.42 -7.88 -1.99
N ASP A 142 -18.16 -7.65 -0.70
CA ASP A 142 -18.82 -6.61 0.10
C ASP A 142 -18.66 -5.20 -0.50
N TYR A 143 -17.51 -4.95 -1.13
CA TYR A 143 -17.16 -3.65 -1.70
C TYR A 143 -17.28 -3.67 -3.22
N PHE A 144 -17.62 -2.50 -3.80
CA PHE A 144 -17.43 -2.23 -5.21
C PHE A 144 -15.98 -2.49 -5.64
N VAL A 145 -15.79 -3.12 -6.81
CA VAL A 145 -14.46 -3.48 -7.33
C VAL A 145 -14.10 -2.57 -8.51
N PRO A 146 -13.42 -1.42 -8.28
CA PRO A 146 -13.10 -0.44 -9.33
C PRO A 146 -11.96 -0.86 -10.25
N HIS A 147 -11.17 -1.87 -9.86
CA HIS A 147 -9.85 -2.15 -10.44
C HIS A 147 -9.80 -3.29 -11.47
N ARG A 148 -10.94 -3.93 -11.77
CA ARG A 148 -11.00 -5.06 -12.71
C ARG A 148 -12.38 -5.16 -13.36
N ASN A 149 -12.49 -6.10 -14.31
CA ASN A 149 -13.70 -6.36 -15.08
C ASN A 149 -14.12 -5.13 -15.89
N TYR A 150 -13.17 -4.57 -16.64
CA TYR A 150 -13.42 -3.54 -17.64
C TYR A 150 -13.87 -4.19 -18.94
N SER A 151 -14.90 -3.65 -19.57
CA SER A 151 -15.33 -3.98 -20.93
C SER A 151 -15.44 -2.69 -21.75
N THR A 152 -15.56 -2.80 -23.06
CA THR A 152 -15.82 -1.65 -23.94
C THR A 152 -17.17 -0.96 -23.66
N SER A 153 -18.05 -1.59 -22.90
CA SER A 153 -19.39 -1.11 -22.56
C SER A 153 -19.55 -0.63 -21.11
N THR A 154 -18.51 -0.71 -20.28
CA THR A 154 -18.64 -0.36 -18.87
C THR A 154 -18.46 1.14 -18.61
N ALA A 155 -19.26 1.71 -17.71
CA ALA A 155 -19.09 3.08 -17.22
C ALA A 155 -17.94 3.22 -16.20
N LYS A 156 -17.33 2.11 -15.75
CA LYS A 156 -16.26 2.10 -14.72
C LYS A 156 -15.03 2.91 -15.09
N CYS A 157 -14.73 3.07 -16.38
CA CYS A 157 -13.61 3.89 -16.85
C CYS A 157 -13.74 5.33 -16.34
N GLY A 158 -14.96 5.86 -16.30
CA GLY A 158 -15.27 7.22 -15.84
C GLY A 158 -15.10 7.45 -14.34
N ILE A 159 -14.81 6.40 -13.55
CA ILE A 159 -14.51 6.51 -12.13
C ILE A 159 -13.12 7.12 -11.94
N CYS A 160 -12.18 6.73 -12.79
CA CYS A 160 -10.79 7.17 -12.73
C CYS A 160 -10.48 8.22 -13.80
N HIS A 161 -11.10 8.09 -14.98
CA HIS A 161 -10.80 8.89 -16.14
C HIS A 161 -11.87 9.94 -16.45
N GLN A 162 -11.45 11.03 -17.09
CA GLN A 162 -12.30 12.08 -17.62
C GLN A 162 -11.82 12.45 -19.03
N LEU A 163 -12.65 12.20 -20.05
CA LEU A 163 -12.25 12.35 -21.45
C LEU A 163 -12.07 13.81 -21.89
N HIS A 164 -12.87 14.71 -21.33
CA HIS A 164 -12.81 16.14 -21.63
C HIS A 164 -12.60 16.91 -20.32
N GLN A 165 -11.55 17.75 -20.28
CA GLN A 165 -11.14 18.56 -19.12
C GLN A 165 -10.56 17.76 -17.93
N ALA A 166 -9.92 16.61 -18.18
CA ALA A 166 -9.13 15.96 -17.13
C ALA A 166 -8.01 16.91 -16.65
N PRO A 167 -7.86 17.11 -15.34
CA PRO A 167 -6.83 17.99 -14.78
C PRO A 167 -5.41 17.40 -14.79
N GLU A 168 -5.24 16.12 -15.11
CA GLU A 168 -3.95 15.42 -15.04
C GLU A 168 -3.69 14.58 -16.32
N TYR A 169 -2.43 14.24 -16.57
CA TYR A 169 -1.96 13.33 -17.61
C TYR A 169 -2.75 12.00 -17.66
N ARG A 170 -2.80 11.35 -18.84
CA ARG A 170 -3.59 10.12 -19.08
C ARG A 170 -5.08 10.22 -18.72
N LEU A 171 -5.63 11.44 -18.83
CA LEU A 171 -7.05 11.69 -18.64
C LEU A 171 -7.54 11.36 -17.23
N VAL A 172 -6.70 11.50 -16.20
CA VAL A 172 -7.08 11.20 -14.81
C VAL A 172 -7.95 12.33 -14.24
N ARG A 173 -9.06 11.98 -13.58
CA ARG A 173 -10.10 12.94 -13.13
C ARG A 173 -9.67 13.86 -11.98
N ASN A 174 -8.74 13.44 -11.13
CA ASN A 174 -8.26 14.26 -10.00
C ASN A 174 -6.93 14.91 -10.33
N SER A 175 -6.57 15.95 -9.57
CA SER A 175 -5.32 16.72 -9.72
C SER A 175 -4.04 15.90 -9.57
N SER A 176 -4.12 14.67 -9.03
CA SER A 176 -3.04 13.69 -9.05
C SER A 176 -3.60 12.26 -9.01
N THR A 177 -2.79 11.29 -9.46
CA THR A 177 -3.13 9.86 -9.32
C THR A 177 -3.35 9.47 -7.85
N SER A 178 -2.57 9.99 -6.92
CA SER A 178 -2.69 9.68 -5.50
C SER A 178 -3.98 10.23 -4.91
N THR A 179 -4.35 11.47 -5.26
CA THR A 179 -5.63 12.07 -4.87
C THR A 179 -6.80 11.22 -5.37
N LEU A 180 -6.74 10.73 -6.60
CA LEU A 180 -7.74 9.80 -7.13
C LEU A 180 -7.80 8.52 -6.29
N CYS A 181 -6.67 7.84 -6.06
CA CYS A 181 -6.66 6.59 -5.28
C CYS A 181 -7.21 6.78 -3.86
N PHE A 182 -6.92 7.93 -3.22
CA PHE A 182 -7.41 8.24 -1.88
C PHE A 182 -8.91 8.57 -1.82
N THR A 183 -9.61 8.76 -2.94
CA THR A 183 -11.08 8.83 -2.93
C THR A 183 -11.74 7.55 -2.41
N CYS A 184 -11.03 6.42 -2.47
CA CYS A 184 -11.49 5.15 -1.90
C CYS A 184 -10.57 4.62 -0.80
N HIS A 185 -9.26 4.88 -0.87
CA HIS A 185 -8.24 4.34 0.05
C HIS A 185 -7.94 5.23 1.26
N ASP A 186 -8.85 6.13 1.62
CA ASP A 186 -8.80 6.93 2.86
C ASP A 186 -9.51 6.28 4.05
N GLY A 187 -10.08 5.08 3.83
CA GLY A 187 -10.83 4.32 4.83
C GLY A 187 -12.36 4.45 4.72
N SER A 188 -12.87 5.27 3.79
CA SER A 188 -14.31 5.46 3.60
C SER A 188 -14.95 4.43 2.67
N ALA A 189 -14.26 3.97 1.62
CA ALA A 189 -14.86 3.14 0.56
C ALA A 189 -14.04 1.89 0.19
N SER A 190 -13.06 1.50 1.01
CA SER A 190 -12.20 0.34 0.79
C SER A 190 -11.86 -0.35 2.11
N ASN A 191 -11.62 -1.66 2.04
CA ASN A 191 -11.04 -2.44 3.14
C ASN A 191 -9.67 -1.91 3.62
N TYR A 192 -8.97 -1.15 2.77
CA TYR A 192 -7.61 -0.72 3.04
C TYR A 192 -7.51 0.80 3.08
N ASN A 193 -7.35 1.35 4.29
CA ASN A 193 -7.01 2.76 4.52
C ASN A 193 -5.49 2.97 4.35
N ILE A 194 -5.04 3.10 3.11
CA ILE A 194 -3.61 3.34 2.83
C ILE A 194 -3.21 4.75 3.24
N LYS A 195 -4.13 5.72 3.13
CA LYS A 195 -3.86 7.13 3.47
C LYS A 195 -3.38 7.29 4.92
N SER A 196 -3.92 6.49 5.84
CA SER A 196 -3.49 6.48 7.24
C SER A 196 -2.01 6.15 7.44
N LEU A 197 -1.40 5.38 6.53
CA LEU A 197 0.01 5.00 6.60
C LEU A 197 0.96 6.13 6.21
N PHE A 198 0.43 7.26 5.75
CA PHE A 198 1.17 8.48 5.41
C PHE A 198 0.83 9.66 6.33
N ALA A 199 0.09 9.41 7.42
CA ALA A 199 -0.35 10.44 8.35
C ALA A 199 0.70 10.77 9.43
N ALA A 200 0.36 11.74 10.29
CA ALA A 200 1.17 12.09 11.45
C ALA A 200 1.44 10.86 12.33
N GLY A 201 2.70 10.67 12.72
CA GLY A 201 3.17 9.49 13.47
C GLY A 201 3.85 8.43 12.60
N THR A 202 3.70 8.47 11.27
CA THR A 202 4.55 7.68 10.37
C THR A 202 5.95 8.29 10.32
N ILE A 203 6.96 7.52 10.73
CA ILE A 203 8.37 7.97 10.77
C ILE A 203 9.04 7.83 9.41
N SER A 204 8.72 6.77 8.65
CA SER A 204 9.28 6.59 7.32
C SER A 204 8.30 5.94 6.36
N PHE A 205 8.33 6.37 5.11
CA PHE A 205 7.39 5.99 4.06
C PHE A 205 8.02 6.22 2.69
N HIS A 206 7.48 5.57 1.67
CA HIS A 206 7.87 5.89 0.29
C HIS A 206 7.31 7.26 -0.12
N PRO A 207 8.11 8.14 -0.75
CA PRO A 207 7.70 9.50 -1.11
C PRO A 207 6.75 9.51 -2.31
N VAL A 208 5.48 9.19 -2.06
CA VAL A 208 4.43 9.19 -3.08
C VAL A 208 3.88 10.62 -3.26
N ALA A 209 3.80 11.08 -4.50
CA ALA A 209 3.37 12.42 -4.89
C ALA A 209 1.94 12.71 -4.44
N GLY A 210 1.63 13.97 -4.12
CA GLY A 210 0.30 14.39 -3.67
C GLY A 210 0.01 14.12 -2.18
N ILE A 211 1.02 13.71 -1.41
CA ILE A 211 0.98 13.65 0.06
C ILE A 211 1.70 14.91 0.55
N SER A 212 0.95 15.88 1.07
CA SER A 212 1.49 17.14 1.58
C SER A 212 2.26 16.90 2.88
N LEU A 213 3.55 16.58 2.74
CA LEU A 213 4.53 16.62 3.83
C LEU A 213 5.69 17.50 3.34
N ALA A 214 6.04 18.51 4.13
CA ALA A 214 7.06 19.50 3.78
C ALA A 214 8.40 18.81 3.44
N GLY A 215 9.00 19.21 2.31
CA GLY A 215 10.30 18.69 1.85
C GLY A 215 10.24 17.46 0.92
N ASN A 216 9.05 17.01 0.52
CA ASN A 216 8.92 15.91 -0.43
C ASN A 216 9.16 16.39 -1.87
N SER A 217 10.29 16.01 -2.47
CA SER A 217 10.43 16.03 -3.92
C SER A 217 9.59 14.87 -4.48
N ASP A 218 8.42 15.16 -5.05
CA ASP A 218 7.48 14.20 -5.66
C ASP A 218 8.21 13.19 -6.58
N LYS A 219 8.50 11.99 -6.07
CA LYS A 219 9.37 11.01 -6.75
C LYS A 219 8.67 9.73 -7.19
N LEU A 220 7.58 9.34 -6.54
CA LEU A 220 6.83 8.12 -6.85
C LEU A 220 5.33 8.40 -6.97
N ARG A 221 4.61 7.59 -7.72
CA ARG A 221 3.14 7.54 -7.79
C ARG A 221 2.69 6.13 -7.41
N CYS A 222 1.44 5.98 -6.96
CA CYS A 222 0.85 4.66 -6.71
C CYS A 222 1.03 3.72 -7.92
N VAL A 223 0.91 4.26 -9.13
CA VAL A 223 1.00 3.51 -10.40
C VAL A 223 2.41 3.13 -10.83
N ASP A 224 3.45 3.61 -10.13
CA ASP A 224 4.82 3.16 -10.41
C ASP A 224 5.08 1.77 -9.80
N CYS A 225 4.26 1.37 -8.82
CA CYS A 225 4.28 0.05 -8.18
C CYS A 225 3.02 -0.79 -8.44
N HIS A 226 1.87 -0.16 -8.72
CA HIS A 226 0.59 -0.84 -8.93
C HIS A 226 0.05 -0.62 -10.33
N ASN A 227 -0.64 -1.62 -10.86
CA ASN A 227 -1.40 -1.48 -12.10
C ASN A 227 -2.90 -1.55 -11.79
N PRO A 228 -3.59 -0.40 -11.63
CA PRO A 228 -4.99 -0.37 -11.21
C PRO A 228 -5.94 -1.04 -12.21
N HIS A 229 -5.49 -1.35 -13.43
CA HIS A 229 -6.28 -2.10 -14.41
C HIS A 229 -6.24 -3.62 -14.24
N ASN A 230 -5.28 -4.13 -13.46
CA ASN A 230 -5.01 -5.57 -13.33
C ASN A 230 -4.90 -6.06 -11.88
N VAL A 231 -4.94 -5.15 -10.89
CA VAL A 231 -4.83 -5.56 -9.50
C VAL A 231 -5.97 -6.50 -9.10
N ASN A 232 -5.61 -7.52 -8.34
CA ASN A 232 -6.52 -8.58 -7.90
C ASN A 232 -6.11 -9.13 -6.52
N ASP A 233 -6.93 -10.02 -5.99
CA ASP A 233 -6.80 -10.51 -4.62
C ASP A 233 -5.90 -11.76 -4.49
N ASN A 234 -5.19 -12.16 -5.54
CA ASN A 234 -4.28 -13.31 -5.47
C ASN A 234 -3.16 -13.06 -4.45
N ARG A 235 -2.93 -14.04 -3.58
CA ARG A 235 -1.97 -13.95 -2.46
C ARG A 235 -1.07 -15.19 -2.45
N PRO A 236 -0.12 -15.28 -3.39
CA PRO A 236 0.79 -16.40 -3.44
C PRO A 236 1.81 -16.33 -2.29
N LEU A 237 2.51 -17.45 -2.07
CA LEU A 237 3.66 -17.52 -1.17
C LEU A 237 4.89 -16.84 -1.78
N ALA A 238 5.85 -16.48 -0.92
CA ALA A 238 7.10 -15.89 -1.37
C ALA A 238 7.86 -16.86 -2.31
N PRO A 239 8.52 -16.33 -3.35
CA PRO A 239 8.72 -14.91 -3.67
C PRO A 239 7.73 -14.36 -4.71
N ALA A 240 6.71 -15.13 -5.09
CA ALA A 240 5.82 -14.78 -6.19
C ALA A 240 5.08 -13.45 -5.95
N ALA A 241 5.00 -12.63 -6.98
CA ALA A 241 4.35 -11.33 -6.91
C ALA A 241 2.84 -11.49 -6.61
N SER A 242 2.34 -10.72 -5.64
CA SER A 242 0.91 -10.73 -5.31
C SER A 242 0.05 -10.13 -6.42
N GLY A 243 -1.25 -10.44 -6.41
CA GLY A 243 -2.24 -9.84 -7.30
C GLY A 243 -2.29 -8.31 -7.23
N ALA A 244 -1.94 -7.71 -6.08
CA ALA A 244 -1.82 -6.26 -5.95
C ALA A 244 -0.69 -5.66 -6.80
N LEU A 245 0.30 -6.46 -7.20
CA LEU A 245 1.42 -6.05 -8.05
C LEU A 245 1.30 -6.61 -9.48
N SER A 246 0.16 -7.21 -9.82
CA SER A 246 -0.07 -7.82 -11.13
C SER A 246 0.16 -6.82 -12.25
N TYR A 247 0.90 -7.22 -13.30
CA TYR A 247 1.28 -6.36 -14.43
C TYR A 247 2.02 -5.08 -14.05
N SER A 248 2.74 -5.10 -12.92
CA SER A 248 3.69 -4.05 -12.57
C SER A 248 5.05 -4.37 -13.22
N ARG A 249 5.76 -3.33 -13.63
CA ARG A 249 7.06 -3.45 -14.31
C ARG A 249 8.18 -3.57 -13.28
N GLY A 250 9.20 -4.35 -13.61
CA GLY A 250 10.36 -4.54 -12.73
C GLY A 250 11.60 -4.98 -13.52
N VAL A 251 12.61 -5.42 -12.79
CA VAL A 251 13.86 -5.92 -13.35
C VAL A 251 14.39 -7.10 -12.55
N ALA A 252 15.04 -8.04 -13.23
CA ALA A 252 15.70 -9.15 -12.59
C ALA A 252 17.19 -9.15 -12.93
N PRO A 253 18.09 -9.35 -11.95
CA PRO A 253 19.50 -9.50 -12.22
C PRO A 253 19.75 -10.84 -12.94
N PRO A 254 20.77 -10.95 -13.80
CA PRO A 254 21.21 -12.23 -14.34
C PRO A 254 21.92 -13.07 -13.26
N ALA A 255 22.29 -14.30 -13.61
CA ALA A 255 23.23 -15.08 -12.82
C ALA A 255 24.56 -14.33 -12.73
N ARG A 256 25.12 -14.23 -11.51
CA ARG A 256 26.26 -13.34 -11.24
C ARG A 256 27.11 -13.84 -10.08
N PRO A 257 28.45 -13.65 -10.07
CA PRO A 257 29.31 -14.05 -8.96
C PRO A 257 28.92 -13.41 -7.63
N ALA A 258 29.39 -13.99 -6.52
CA ALA A 258 29.16 -13.41 -5.19
C ALA A 258 29.64 -11.96 -5.11
N TRP A 259 28.85 -11.10 -4.44
CA TRP A 259 29.16 -9.68 -4.22
C TRP A 259 29.38 -8.81 -5.46
N SER A 260 28.95 -9.23 -6.65
CA SER A 260 29.08 -8.42 -7.86
C SER A 260 27.89 -7.48 -8.08
N GLN A 261 28.14 -6.31 -8.67
CA GLN A 261 27.09 -5.45 -9.23
C GLN A 261 26.63 -6.00 -10.59
N VAL A 262 25.46 -5.59 -11.04
CA VAL A 262 24.95 -5.88 -12.39
C VAL A 262 25.20 -4.65 -13.26
N ALA A 263 25.81 -4.85 -14.43
CA ALA A 263 26.03 -3.79 -15.40
C ALA A 263 24.69 -3.29 -15.99
N GLU A 264 24.62 -2.02 -16.37
CA GLU A 264 23.38 -1.35 -16.81
C GLU A 264 22.65 -2.13 -17.93
N GLY A 265 23.40 -2.68 -18.89
CA GLY A 265 22.85 -3.43 -20.03
C GLY A 265 22.46 -4.88 -19.75
N ASP A 266 22.86 -5.45 -18.61
CA ASP A 266 22.69 -6.88 -18.32
C ASP A 266 21.40 -7.20 -17.54
N TRP A 267 20.66 -6.16 -17.13
CA TRP A 267 19.41 -6.32 -16.41
C TRP A 267 18.31 -6.89 -17.30
N ASN A 268 17.63 -7.92 -16.81
CA ASN A 268 16.47 -8.47 -17.49
C ASN A 268 15.22 -7.63 -17.17
N TYR A 269 14.83 -6.75 -18.09
CA TYR A 269 13.61 -5.97 -17.95
C TYR A 269 12.35 -6.85 -17.95
N LYS A 270 11.43 -6.58 -17.02
CA LYS A 270 10.17 -7.29 -16.86
C LYS A 270 9.01 -6.36 -17.14
N ILE A 271 8.27 -6.62 -18.22
CA ILE A 271 7.03 -5.89 -18.53
C ILE A 271 5.92 -6.21 -17.52
N SER A 272 5.94 -7.43 -16.99
CA SER A 272 5.18 -7.87 -15.82
C SER A 272 6.11 -8.69 -14.95
N ILE A 273 6.21 -8.34 -13.68
CA ILE A 273 6.96 -9.11 -12.69
C ILE A 273 6.29 -10.46 -12.41
N SER A 274 7.11 -11.46 -12.12
CA SER A 274 6.71 -12.76 -11.57
C SER A 274 7.02 -12.85 -10.08
N TYR A 275 8.04 -12.11 -9.61
CA TYR A 275 8.49 -12.13 -8.22
C TYR A 275 8.50 -10.72 -7.61
N GLN A 276 8.18 -10.59 -6.32
CA GLN A 276 8.07 -9.27 -5.66
C GLN A 276 9.38 -8.48 -5.73
N TYR A 277 10.52 -9.14 -5.56
CA TYR A 277 11.82 -8.47 -5.54
C TYR A 277 12.15 -7.79 -6.87
N GLU A 278 11.59 -8.26 -7.99
CA GLU A 278 11.83 -7.67 -9.31
C GLU A 278 11.30 -6.23 -9.39
N LEU A 279 10.21 -5.93 -8.67
CA LEU A 279 9.71 -4.57 -8.53
C LEU A 279 10.66 -3.74 -7.66
N CYS A 280 11.10 -4.29 -6.53
CA CYS A 280 11.97 -3.58 -5.59
C CYS A 280 13.31 -3.20 -6.25
N TYR A 281 13.91 -4.10 -7.02
CA TYR A 281 15.19 -3.87 -7.68
C TYR A 281 15.11 -2.78 -8.74
N ARG A 282 13.95 -2.51 -9.32
CA ARG A 282 13.78 -1.39 -10.26
C ARG A 282 14.23 -0.04 -9.66
N CYS A 283 14.14 0.13 -8.34
CA CYS A 283 14.58 1.36 -7.68
C CYS A 283 15.72 1.14 -6.68
N HIS A 284 15.86 -0.07 -6.13
CA HIS A 284 16.83 -0.39 -5.08
C HIS A 284 18.04 -1.21 -5.58
N SER A 285 18.32 -1.21 -6.88
CA SER A 285 19.54 -1.79 -7.46
C SER A 285 20.19 -0.82 -8.45
N THR A 286 21.35 -1.16 -9.01
CA THR A 286 22.05 -0.34 -10.01
C THR A 286 21.31 -0.14 -11.34
N TRP A 287 20.09 -0.67 -11.53
CA TRP A 287 19.37 -0.58 -12.82
C TRP A 287 18.99 0.84 -13.25
N ASP A 288 18.61 1.71 -12.31
CA ASP A 288 18.23 3.10 -12.60
C ASP A 288 19.30 4.07 -12.06
N PRO A 289 20.41 4.29 -12.79
CA PRO A 289 21.51 5.14 -12.33
C PRO A 289 21.11 6.62 -12.24
N ALA A 290 20.03 7.02 -12.91
CA ALA A 290 19.51 8.39 -12.91
C ALA A 290 18.68 8.70 -11.66
N ASN A 291 18.31 7.70 -10.86
CA ASN A 291 17.57 7.91 -9.64
C ASN A 291 18.50 8.49 -8.55
N PRO A 292 18.20 9.68 -7.99
CA PRO A 292 19.07 10.36 -7.03
C PRO A 292 19.25 9.59 -5.71
N THR A 293 18.46 8.54 -5.44
CA THR A 293 18.75 7.61 -4.35
C THR A 293 20.08 6.88 -4.54
N HIS A 294 20.57 6.72 -5.77
CA HIS A 294 21.81 6.02 -6.10
C HIS A 294 23.07 6.86 -5.86
N ALA A 295 23.01 8.17 -6.08
CA ALA A 295 24.15 9.07 -5.93
C ALA A 295 24.61 9.18 -4.45
N ALA A 296 23.69 9.04 -3.49
CA ALA A 296 24.01 8.94 -2.06
C ALA A 296 24.31 7.49 -1.60
N LEU A 297 24.07 6.49 -2.46
CA LEU A 297 24.05 5.06 -2.12
C LEU A 297 24.83 4.17 -3.10
N THR A 298 25.95 4.63 -3.67
CA THR A 298 26.92 3.72 -4.35
C THR A 298 27.30 2.51 -3.47
N LEU A 299 27.03 2.59 -2.17
CA LEU A 299 27.15 1.55 -1.15
C LEU A 299 25.95 0.59 -0.97
N ARG A 300 24.76 0.80 -1.55
CA ARG A 300 23.53 0.02 -1.25
C ARG A 300 22.77 -0.49 -2.48
N ASP A 301 23.47 -1.22 -3.33
CA ASP A 301 22.84 -2.08 -4.33
C ASP A 301 22.22 -3.30 -3.63
N ILE A 302 20.91 -3.28 -3.41
CA ILE A 302 20.21 -4.32 -2.64
C ILE A 302 20.21 -5.65 -3.40
N ALA A 303 20.21 -5.63 -4.73
CA ALA A 303 20.34 -6.85 -5.52
C ALA A 303 21.73 -7.50 -5.37
N ARG A 304 22.80 -6.72 -5.17
CA ARG A 304 24.11 -7.26 -4.82
C ARG A 304 24.10 -7.94 -3.44
N GLU A 305 23.40 -7.35 -2.47
CA GLU A 305 23.34 -7.87 -1.10
C GLU A 305 22.53 -9.17 -1.01
N PHE A 306 21.41 -9.29 -1.71
CA PHE A 306 20.58 -10.51 -1.74
C PHE A 306 21.02 -11.58 -2.74
N ASN A 307 22.15 -11.36 -3.41
CA ASN A 307 22.70 -12.29 -4.38
C ASN A 307 22.82 -13.72 -3.80
N PRO A 308 22.19 -14.73 -4.41
CA PRO A 308 22.23 -16.12 -3.95
C PRO A 308 23.61 -16.75 -3.85
N ASN A 309 24.61 -16.20 -4.53
CA ASN A 309 26.00 -16.67 -4.45
C ASN A 309 26.76 -16.09 -3.26
N ASN A 310 26.17 -15.14 -2.51
CA ASN A 310 26.74 -14.67 -1.26
C ASN A 310 26.73 -15.79 -0.20
N LYS A 311 27.73 -15.81 0.68
CA LYS A 311 27.79 -16.79 1.76
C LYS A 311 26.60 -16.71 2.72
N ALA A 312 26.10 -15.50 2.97
CA ALA A 312 24.86 -15.26 3.69
C ALA A 312 23.92 -14.38 2.87
N PHE A 313 22.65 -14.76 2.87
CA PHE A 313 21.55 -13.93 2.40
C PHE A 313 20.26 -14.42 3.06
N HIS A 314 19.29 -13.51 3.23
CA HIS A 314 17.92 -13.93 3.49
C HIS A 314 17.25 -14.40 2.19
N PRO A 315 16.44 -15.47 2.21
CA PRO A 315 15.98 -16.19 1.02
C PRO A 315 14.87 -15.44 0.24
N VAL A 316 15.25 -14.36 -0.45
CA VAL A 316 14.37 -13.56 -1.31
C VAL A 316 14.48 -14.02 -2.77
N GLU A 317 15.68 -14.05 -3.34
CA GLU A 317 15.92 -14.46 -4.73
C GLU A 317 15.95 -15.98 -4.91
N ALA A 318 16.44 -16.72 -3.90
CA ALA A 318 16.64 -18.16 -3.93
C ALA A 318 16.41 -18.79 -2.55
N ASP A 319 16.39 -20.12 -2.50
CA ASP A 319 16.29 -20.86 -1.25
C ASP A 319 17.55 -20.64 -0.39
N SER A 320 17.40 -20.68 0.94
CA SER A 320 18.53 -20.44 1.83
C SER A 320 19.57 -21.57 1.70
N PRO A 321 20.88 -21.26 1.68
CA PRO A 321 21.94 -22.26 1.71
C PRO A 321 22.10 -22.86 3.12
N ASN A 322 21.48 -22.25 4.15
CA ASN A 322 21.56 -22.70 5.53
C ASN A 322 20.33 -23.53 5.90
N THR A 323 20.56 -24.79 6.28
CA THR A 323 19.50 -25.73 6.68
C THR A 323 19.18 -25.68 8.18
N LYS A 324 19.88 -24.85 8.96
CA LYS A 324 19.71 -24.71 10.41
C LYS A 324 19.03 -23.40 10.78
N GLY A 325 18.05 -23.49 11.67
CA GLY A 325 17.47 -22.35 12.38
C GLY A 325 16.30 -22.76 13.26
N ILE A 326 15.99 -21.96 14.29
CA ILE A 326 14.81 -22.14 15.13
C ILE A 326 13.86 -20.96 14.87
N PHE A 327 12.68 -21.24 14.35
CA PHE A 327 11.77 -20.21 13.86
C PHE A 327 10.50 -20.14 14.70
N VAL A 328 9.76 -19.04 14.57
CA VAL A 328 8.38 -18.96 15.06
C VAL A 328 7.46 -19.77 14.13
N SER A 329 6.24 -20.06 14.59
CA SER A 329 5.24 -20.77 13.79
C SER A 329 5.03 -20.09 12.43
N GLY A 330 5.02 -20.88 11.36
CA GLY A 330 4.87 -20.40 9.97
C GLY A 330 6.18 -20.16 9.22
N TYR A 331 7.33 -20.28 9.88
CA TYR A 331 8.65 -20.16 9.26
C TYR A 331 9.52 -21.41 9.50
N SER A 332 10.43 -21.67 8.58
CA SER A 332 11.40 -22.77 8.61
C SER A 332 12.67 -22.36 7.84
N ALA A 333 13.72 -23.19 7.93
CA ALA A 333 14.96 -22.96 7.18
C ALA A 333 14.78 -22.96 5.64
N SER A 334 13.72 -23.61 5.13
CA SER A 334 13.38 -23.63 3.71
C SER A 334 12.41 -22.52 3.29
N THR A 335 11.93 -21.70 4.22
CA THR A 335 10.94 -20.67 3.92
C THR A 335 11.59 -19.50 3.18
N ARG A 336 11.12 -19.22 1.95
CA ARG A 336 11.42 -17.95 1.28
C ARG A 336 10.63 -16.82 1.91
N ILE A 337 11.18 -15.62 1.81
CA ILE A 337 10.55 -14.40 2.35
C ILE A 337 10.41 -13.32 1.28
N PHE A 338 9.45 -12.44 1.52
CA PHE A 338 9.28 -11.21 0.76
C PHE A 338 10.17 -10.10 1.34
N CYS A 339 10.56 -9.13 0.50
CA CYS A 339 11.11 -7.86 1.02
C CYS A 339 10.15 -7.22 2.04
N THR A 340 8.85 -7.35 1.77
CA THR A 340 7.79 -6.82 2.63
C THR A 340 7.51 -7.61 3.91
N ASP A 341 8.19 -8.73 4.16
CA ASP A 341 8.14 -9.40 5.47
C ASP A 341 8.95 -8.64 6.52
N CYS A 342 9.97 -7.90 6.07
CA CYS A 342 10.71 -6.94 6.89
C CYS A 342 10.20 -5.51 6.70
N HIS A 343 9.84 -5.12 5.47
CA HIS A 343 9.46 -3.76 5.12
C HIS A 343 7.94 -3.55 5.05
N GLY A 344 7.39 -2.75 5.96
CA GLY A 344 5.98 -2.38 6.02
C GLY A 344 5.58 -1.83 7.38
N SER A 345 4.29 -1.58 7.55
CA SER A 345 3.73 -1.09 8.82
C SER A 345 3.80 -2.18 9.90
N PRO A 346 4.22 -1.84 11.14
CA PRO A 346 4.14 -2.75 12.28
C PRO A 346 2.72 -2.90 12.83
N VAL A 347 1.78 -2.04 12.41
CA VAL A 347 0.40 -2.02 12.91
C VAL A 347 -0.37 -3.22 12.40
N SER A 348 -0.98 -3.98 13.31
CA SER A 348 -1.83 -5.11 12.97
C SER A 348 -3.03 -4.66 12.12
N GLY A 349 -3.36 -5.42 11.07
CA GLY A 349 -4.45 -5.07 10.15
C GLY A 349 -4.14 -3.94 9.16
N ALA A 350 -2.97 -3.30 9.25
CA ALA A 350 -2.54 -2.34 8.25
C ALA A 350 -2.39 -3.00 6.88
N ALA A 351 -2.58 -2.19 5.83
CA ALA A 351 -2.42 -2.68 4.48
C ALA A 351 -1.00 -3.17 4.22
N ARG A 352 -0.91 -4.35 3.59
CA ARG A 352 0.35 -5.01 3.26
C ARG A 352 1.14 -4.19 2.25
N GLY A 353 2.46 -4.21 2.38
CA GLY A 353 3.37 -3.51 1.47
C GLY A 353 4.14 -2.39 2.17
N PRO A 354 5.16 -1.83 1.51
CA PRO A 354 6.09 -0.90 2.13
C PRO A 354 5.56 0.55 2.03
N HIS A 355 4.30 0.80 2.37
CA HIS A 355 3.71 2.15 2.25
C HIS A 355 4.31 3.13 3.26
N GLY A 356 4.22 2.77 4.54
CA GLY A 356 4.74 3.56 5.65
C GLY A 356 4.88 2.73 6.93
N SER A 357 5.69 3.22 7.85
CA SER A 357 5.96 2.62 9.14
C SER A 357 6.22 3.68 10.22
N THR A 358 5.86 3.35 11.45
CA THR A 358 6.26 4.07 12.66
C THR A 358 7.71 3.76 13.06
N ASN A 359 8.41 2.89 12.34
CA ASN A 359 9.84 2.64 12.49
C ASN A 359 10.61 3.28 11.33
N VAL A 360 11.90 3.57 11.51
CA VAL A 360 12.80 4.01 10.43
C VAL A 360 12.96 2.92 9.36
N LYS A 361 13.31 3.31 8.12
CA LYS A 361 13.55 2.38 6.98
C LYS A 361 12.34 1.50 6.62
N ILE A 362 11.15 1.96 6.95
CA ILE A 362 9.86 1.31 6.70
C ILE A 362 9.82 -0.11 7.31
N LEU A 363 10.33 -0.30 8.53
CA LEU A 363 10.45 -1.64 9.12
C LEU A 363 9.20 -2.08 9.88
N LYS A 364 8.86 -3.38 9.83
CA LYS A 364 7.75 -4.00 10.59
C LYS A 364 8.05 -4.26 12.07
N GLY A 365 9.26 -3.97 12.52
CA GLY A 365 9.71 -4.08 13.89
C GLY A 365 10.96 -3.25 14.11
N LEU A 366 11.26 -2.95 15.37
CA LEU A 366 12.49 -2.24 15.72
C LEU A 366 13.71 -3.09 15.37
N TYR A 367 14.75 -2.44 14.85
CA TYR A 367 16.05 -3.03 14.63
C TYR A 367 17.12 -1.99 14.99
N ASP A 368 17.56 -2.08 16.23
CA ASP A 368 18.47 -1.15 16.88
C ASP A 368 19.46 -1.89 17.81
N ASN A 369 20.25 -1.10 18.53
CA ASN A 369 21.25 -1.57 19.48
C ASN A 369 20.68 -2.40 20.65
N ASN A 370 19.37 -2.38 20.89
CA ASN A 370 18.72 -3.14 21.95
C ASN A 370 18.07 -4.43 21.44
N THR A 371 18.16 -4.71 20.14
CA THR A 371 17.66 -5.97 19.58
C THR A 371 18.36 -7.16 20.21
N GLY A 372 17.56 -8.01 20.87
CA GLY A 372 18.01 -9.16 21.68
C GLY A 372 17.95 -8.94 23.20
N THR A 373 17.60 -7.74 23.69
CA THR A 373 17.69 -7.39 25.12
C THR A 373 16.35 -7.39 25.90
N GLY A 374 15.50 -8.39 25.68
CA GLY A 374 14.24 -8.54 26.44
C GLY A 374 12.97 -8.26 25.63
N ASN A 375 13.10 -7.80 24.38
CA ASN A 375 11.95 -7.48 23.53
C ASN A 375 11.82 -8.45 22.35
N SER A 376 10.87 -9.38 22.46
CA SER A 376 10.56 -10.38 21.44
C SER A 376 9.80 -9.83 20.23
N GLN A 377 9.46 -8.54 20.19
CA GLN A 377 8.74 -7.90 19.08
C GLN A 377 9.67 -7.21 18.07
N HIS A 378 10.99 -7.24 18.30
CA HIS A 378 11.96 -6.68 17.36
C HIS A 378 11.98 -7.47 16.05
N LEU A 379 12.46 -6.81 14.98
CA LEU A 379 12.33 -7.23 13.59
C LEU A 379 12.70 -8.71 13.35
N CYS A 380 13.84 -9.15 13.90
CA CYS A 380 14.36 -10.50 13.72
C CYS A 380 13.39 -11.58 14.25
N PHE A 381 12.72 -11.29 15.37
CA PHE A 381 11.91 -12.25 16.10
C PHE A 381 10.50 -12.42 15.53
N ARG A 382 10.21 -11.71 14.43
CA ARG A 382 9.04 -11.98 13.59
C ARG A 382 9.16 -13.30 12.82
N CYS A 383 10.38 -13.77 12.59
CA CYS A 383 10.66 -15.05 11.93
C CYS A 383 11.48 -15.98 12.83
N HIS A 384 12.43 -15.44 13.61
CA HIS A 384 13.29 -16.21 14.49
C HIS A 384 12.70 -16.37 15.90
N ASN A 385 12.88 -17.53 16.52
CA ASN A 385 12.40 -17.75 17.87
C ASN A 385 13.21 -16.92 18.89
N TYR A 386 12.56 -15.99 19.59
CA TYR A 386 13.22 -15.12 20.57
C TYR A 386 14.02 -15.89 21.62
N ASN A 387 13.43 -16.94 22.21
CA ASN A 387 14.08 -17.69 23.28
C ASN A 387 15.29 -18.49 22.78
N ALA A 388 15.32 -18.87 21.50
CA ALA A 388 16.45 -19.58 20.92
C ALA A 388 17.70 -18.71 20.71
N TYR A 389 17.51 -17.42 20.44
CA TYR A 389 18.59 -16.51 20.04
C TYR A 389 18.90 -15.41 21.06
N ALA A 390 18.00 -15.13 22.00
CA ALA A 390 18.12 -14.03 22.97
C ALA A 390 17.78 -14.42 24.41
N GLN A 391 17.49 -15.70 24.68
CA GLN A 391 17.37 -16.23 26.05
C GLN A 391 18.28 -17.43 26.27
N ARG A 392 18.47 -17.76 27.54
CA ARG A 392 19.22 -18.93 27.99
C ARG A 392 18.47 -20.23 27.67
N ASP A 393 17.31 -20.39 28.27
CA ASP A 393 16.47 -21.58 28.19
C ASP A 393 15.21 -21.27 27.33
N PRO A 394 14.57 -22.27 26.70
CA PRO A 394 14.81 -23.71 26.81
C PRO A 394 15.79 -24.28 25.78
N TYR A 395 16.41 -23.45 24.93
CA TYR A 395 17.22 -23.92 23.79
C TYR A 395 18.73 -23.94 24.07
N ARG A 396 19.16 -23.95 25.34
CA ARG A 396 20.58 -23.90 25.71
C ARG A 396 21.40 -25.03 25.12
N ASP A 397 20.82 -26.21 24.93
CA ASP A 397 21.52 -27.42 24.46
C ASP A 397 21.31 -27.65 22.94
N SER A 398 20.59 -26.75 22.26
CA SER A 398 20.24 -26.93 20.85
C SER A 398 21.40 -26.59 19.91
N ASN A 399 21.66 -27.46 18.93
CA ASN A 399 22.62 -27.20 17.85
C ASN A 399 21.98 -26.62 16.57
N LEU A 400 20.69 -26.27 16.63
CA LEU A 400 19.89 -25.83 15.48
C LEU A 400 20.02 -24.34 15.17
N THR A 401 20.61 -23.53 16.06
CA THR A 401 20.83 -22.09 15.80
C THR A 401 21.99 -21.82 14.81
N GLY A 402 22.78 -22.86 14.47
CA GLY A 402 24.00 -22.72 13.67
C GLY A 402 25.22 -22.21 14.46
N PHE A 403 25.01 -21.74 15.70
CA PHE A 403 26.06 -21.23 16.58
C PHE A 403 26.13 -22.11 17.84
N TYR A 404 26.94 -23.17 17.79
CA TYR A 404 26.97 -24.25 18.77
C TYR A 404 28.39 -24.68 19.11
N ASN A 405 28.62 -25.14 20.34
CA ASN A 405 29.85 -25.81 20.77
C ASN A 405 29.48 -27.07 21.57
N SER A 406 30.23 -28.17 21.39
CA SER A 406 29.93 -29.45 22.06
C SER A 406 29.93 -29.39 23.59
N ASN A 407 30.73 -28.50 24.18
CA ASN A 407 30.90 -28.38 25.63
C ASN A 407 30.01 -27.28 26.24
N ARG A 408 29.56 -26.32 25.42
CA ARG A 408 28.84 -25.11 25.87
C ARG A 408 27.42 -24.99 25.32
N GLY A 409 26.99 -25.92 24.47
CA GLY A 409 25.66 -25.91 23.85
C GLY A 409 25.50 -24.80 22.80
N ASN A 410 24.28 -24.26 22.73
CA ASN A 410 23.90 -23.09 21.94
C ASN A 410 24.64 -21.86 22.45
N LEU A 411 25.51 -21.31 21.61
CA LEU A 411 26.34 -20.20 22.00
C LEU A 411 25.58 -18.88 22.10
N HIS A 412 24.40 -18.74 21.49
CA HIS A 412 23.54 -17.57 21.75
C HIS A 412 23.08 -17.53 23.22
N ALA A 413 22.66 -18.68 23.75
CA ALA A 413 22.30 -18.83 25.15
C ALA A 413 23.51 -18.59 26.06
N TYR A 414 24.68 -19.15 25.72
CA TYR A 414 25.91 -18.93 26.47
C TYR A 414 26.31 -17.44 26.56
N HIS A 415 26.22 -16.69 25.46
CA HIS A 415 26.52 -15.25 25.48
C HIS A 415 25.48 -14.46 26.26
N THR A 416 24.21 -14.88 26.21
CA THR A 416 23.16 -14.27 27.03
C THR A 416 23.46 -14.46 28.53
N ASP A 417 23.91 -15.65 28.94
CA ASP A 417 24.33 -15.94 30.32
C ASP A 417 25.51 -15.08 30.78
N LYS A 418 26.51 -14.88 29.90
CA LYS A 418 27.71 -14.12 30.25
C LYS A 418 27.50 -12.61 30.25
N LEU A 419 26.59 -12.11 29.41
CA LEU A 419 26.39 -10.67 29.20
C LEU A 419 25.10 -10.15 29.85
N ASN A 420 24.35 -10.99 30.57
CA ASN A 420 22.97 -10.79 31.02
C ASN A 420 21.93 -10.61 29.89
N SER A 421 22.33 -10.00 28.76
CA SER A 421 21.51 -9.87 27.56
C SER A 421 22.40 -9.72 26.33
N ILE A 422 22.12 -10.48 25.27
CA ILE A 422 22.85 -10.36 24.00
C ILE A 422 22.25 -9.23 23.14
N ARG A 423 23.12 -8.43 22.52
CA ARG A 423 22.72 -7.46 21.49
C ARG A 423 23.13 -7.98 20.12
N CYS A 424 22.17 -8.23 19.23
CA CYS A 424 22.43 -8.87 17.95
C CYS A 424 23.44 -8.09 17.09
N GLN A 425 23.42 -6.76 17.15
CA GLN A 425 24.31 -5.87 16.39
C GLN A 425 25.77 -5.86 16.88
N TYR A 426 26.11 -6.59 17.95
CA TYR A 426 27.50 -6.84 18.33
C TYR A 426 28.20 -7.77 17.35
N CYS A 427 27.45 -8.75 16.82
CA CYS A 427 27.98 -9.75 15.90
C CYS A 427 27.41 -9.59 14.49
N HIS A 428 26.12 -9.28 14.37
CA HIS A 428 25.44 -9.21 13.08
C HIS A 428 25.53 -7.83 12.45
N SER A 429 25.58 -7.83 11.11
CA SER A 429 25.55 -6.63 10.27
C SER A 429 24.35 -5.73 10.58
N ALA A 430 24.58 -4.42 10.63
CA ALA A 430 23.54 -3.38 10.77
C ALA A 430 22.64 -3.24 9.52
N VAL A 431 22.96 -3.95 8.44
CA VAL A 431 22.12 -4.16 7.27
C VAL A 431 21.97 -5.66 7.05
N VAL A 432 20.77 -6.17 7.29
CA VAL A 432 20.49 -7.60 7.44
C VAL A 432 20.05 -8.26 6.12
N HIS A 433 20.57 -7.84 4.97
CA HIS A 433 20.21 -8.44 3.69
C HIS A 433 21.06 -9.68 3.38
N GLY A 434 22.31 -9.46 2.96
CA GLY A 434 23.30 -10.50 2.71
C GLY A 434 24.73 -9.97 2.77
N LEU A 435 25.68 -10.88 2.94
CA LEU A 435 27.12 -10.63 3.04
C LEU A 435 27.91 -11.75 2.35
N ASN A 436 29.00 -11.38 1.67
CA ASN A 436 29.89 -12.34 1.04
C ASN A 436 30.94 -12.93 2.02
N SER A 437 31.24 -12.25 3.12
CA SER A 437 32.34 -12.64 4.01
C SER A 437 32.00 -13.86 4.88
N ASN A 438 30.80 -13.92 5.46
CA ASN A 438 30.39 -14.90 6.48
C ASN A 438 28.98 -15.46 6.25
N LYS A 439 28.73 -16.72 6.65
CA LYS A 439 27.48 -17.46 6.39
C LYS A 439 26.28 -17.09 7.27
N HIS A 440 26.48 -16.28 8.31
CA HIS A 440 25.44 -15.92 9.28
C HIS A 440 25.27 -14.40 9.46
N LEU A 441 25.60 -13.61 8.43
CA LEU A 441 25.58 -12.14 8.48
C LEU A 441 26.45 -11.55 9.61
N ILE A 442 27.48 -12.30 10.02
CA ILE A 442 28.42 -11.84 11.04
C ILE A 442 29.33 -10.79 10.40
N LEU A 443 29.42 -9.65 11.06
CA LEU A 443 30.17 -8.48 10.63
C LEU A 443 31.61 -8.57 11.15
N ASN A 444 32.56 -8.70 10.23
CA ASN A 444 33.98 -8.45 10.42
C ASN A 444 34.35 -7.02 9.96
N THR A 445 34.49 -6.10 10.93
CA THR A 445 34.72 -4.68 10.66
C THR A 445 36.00 -4.37 9.89
N SER A 446 36.95 -5.31 9.81
CA SER A 446 38.19 -5.17 9.04
C SER A 446 38.02 -5.47 7.55
N LEU A 447 36.96 -6.19 7.17
CA LEU A 447 36.71 -6.64 5.79
C LEU A 447 35.48 -5.98 5.16
N GLU A 448 34.52 -5.47 5.94
CA GLU A 448 33.30 -4.87 5.41
C GLU A 448 33.25 -3.34 5.49
N SER A 449 32.51 -2.73 4.56
CA SER A 449 32.35 -1.29 4.43
C SER A 449 31.45 -0.68 5.51
N ASN A 450 31.50 0.65 5.64
CA ASN A 450 30.84 1.40 6.71
C ASN A 450 29.31 1.18 6.89
N PRO A 451 28.44 1.02 5.86
CA PRO A 451 27.00 0.93 6.10
C PRO A 451 26.56 -0.34 6.84
N TYR A 452 27.41 -1.38 6.85
CA TYR A 452 27.16 -2.64 7.55
C TYR A 452 27.60 -2.57 9.02
N LYS A 453 28.41 -1.55 9.39
CA LYS A 453 28.90 -1.35 10.75
C LYS A 453 27.83 -0.67 11.60
N SER A 454 27.54 -1.23 12.77
CA SER A 454 26.81 -0.51 13.82
C SER A 454 27.79 0.39 14.59
N SER A 455 27.28 1.41 15.28
CA SER A 455 28.10 2.24 16.18
C SER A 455 28.68 1.48 17.39
N ILE A 456 28.22 0.23 17.57
CA ILE A 456 28.62 -0.68 18.65
C ILE A 456 29.41 -1.91 18.15
N ALA A 457 29.54 -2.09 16.83
CA ALA A 457 30.19 -3.26 16.24
C ALA A 457 31.72 -3.15 16.37
N LYS A 458 32.33 -4.19 16.94
CA LYS A 458 33.77 -4.20 17.23
C LYS A 458 34.49 -5.49 16.81
N ILE A 459 33.83 -6.48 16.18
CA ILE A 459 34.50 -7.74 15.80
C ILE A 459 35.47 -7.45 14.65
N THR A 460 36.78 -7.49 14.95
CA THR A 460 37.86 -7.18 14.00
C THR A 460 38.38 -8.41 13.24
N TYR A 461 38.04 -9.62 13.68
CA TYR A 461 38.45 -10.86 13.02
C TYR A 461 37.52 -12.03 13.36
N TYR A 462 37.19 -12.87 12.37
CA TYR A 462 36.37 -14.07 12.53
C TYR A 462 36.95 -15.22 11.68
N GLN A 463 37.15 -16.40 12.28
CA GLN A 463 37.63 -17.61 11.59
C GLN A 463 36.62 -18.75 11.74
N GLU A 464 36.13 -19.27 10.62
CA GLU A 464 35.01 -20.22 10.52
C GLU A 464 35.45 -21.71 10.55
N SER A 465 36.74 -22.00 10.77
CA SER A 465 37.41 -23.20 10.22
C SER A 465 37.06 -24.58 10.80
N SER A 466 36.10 -24.77 11.72
CA SER A 466 35.75 -26.14 12.16
C SER A 466 34.42 -26.32 12.92
N GLY A 467 33.56 -25.31 13.03
CA GLY A 467 32.36 -25.43 13.89
C GLY A 467 32.67 -25.48 15.40
N ASN A 468 33.93 -25.25 15.79
CA ASN A 468 34.35 -25.03 17.16
C ASN A 468 34.64 -23.55 17.37
N TYR A 469 33.62 -22.79 17.78
CA TYR A 469 33.79 -21.39 18.14
C TYR A 469 34.55 -21.25 19.46
N SER A 470 35.61 -20.44 19.47
CA SER A 470 36.49 -20.19 20.63
C SER A 470 36.73 -18.69 20.86
N ALA A 471 37.32 -18.35 22.01
CA ALA A 471 37.75 -17.00 22.37
C ALA A 471 38.57 -16.30 21.29
N ASN A 472 39.45 -17.07 20.64
CA ASN A 472 40.37 -16.57 19.64
C ASN A 472 39.66 -16.10 18.35
N ASN A 473 38.38 -16.46 18.18
CA ASN A 473 37.54 -16.04 17.07
C ASN A 473 36.82 -14.70 17.33
N CYS A 474 36.99 -14.09 18.50
CA CYS A 474 36.41 -12.80 18.88
C CYS A 474 37.53 -11.83 19.28
N ARG A 475 37.81 -10.83 18.43
CA ARG A 475 38.68 -9.69 18.78
C ARG A 475 37.87 -8.41 18.75
N VAL A 476 37.55 -7.85 19.91
CA VAL A 476 36.88 -6.55 20.04
C VAL A 476 37.71 -5.56 20.86
N ASN A 477 37.58 -4.26 20.55
CA ASN A 477 38.11 -3.17 21.37
C ASN A 477 37.20 -2.86 22.59
N ASP A 478 36.45 -3.85 23.09
CA ASP A 478 35.59 -3.75 24.27
C ASP A 478 35.94 -4.90 25.22
N THR A 479 36.56 -4.56 26.35
CA THR A 479 37.11 -5.54 27.29
C THR A 479 36.04 -6.46 27.90
N ASN A 480 34.74 -6.13 27.80
CA ASN A 480 33.64 -6.94 28.36
C ASN A 480 33.07 -8.00 27.41
N LEU A 481 33.23 -7.85 26.09
CA LEU A 481 32.69 -8.80 25.10
C LEU A 481 33.63 -10.00 24.89
N CYS A 482 34.94 -9.76 24.92
CA CYS A 482 35.95 -10.82 24.83
C CYS A 482 36.26 -11.50 26.18
N SER A 483 36.01 -10.84 27.32
CA SER A 483 36.29 -11.43 28.64
C SER A 483 35.39 -12.62 28.98
N ALA A 484 34.22 -12.73 28.35
CA ALA A 484 33.35 -13.90 28.39
C ALA A 484 33.99 -15.17 27.77
N HIS A 485 35.10 -15.00 27.05
CA HIS A 485 35.84 -16.08 26.43
C HIS A 485 37.26 -16.28 27.00
N SER A 486 37.80 -15.36 27.79
CA SER A 486 39.03 -15.58 28.56
C SER A 486 38.68 -16.31 29.85
N ASN A 487 38.43 -17.62 29.73
CA ASN A 487 38.61 -18.69 30.72
C ASN A 487 37.93 -19.97 30.21
#